data_AF-A0A7H8QNC2-F1
#
_entry.id   AF-A0A7H8QNC2-F1
#
_cell.length_a   1.000
_cell.length_b   1.000
_cell.length_c   1.000
_cell.angle_alpha   90.00
_cell.angle_beta   90.00
_cell.angle_gamma   90.00
#
_symmetry.space_group_name_H-M   'P 1'
#
loop_
_entity.id
_entity.type
_entity.pdbx_description
1 polymer ?
#
loop_
_entity_poly.entity_id
_entity_poly.type
_entity_poly.pdbx_seq_one_letter_code
_entity_poly.pdbx_strand_id
1 'polypeptide(L)'
;MAKYTSLDMGELPDTNDCESINGSVSDPLVESHTQAHRRSRQQKTRIYATTAHALLIALNVVICVEYTNWIASRYSHGPQYASSPVRDIIGYEERPFELSAIFLSDGTMNPDKPTAFNGEPRAELDIAWESLLQYQNVKIQPDELGQFSGNDDLVMLSDGSGYFGTVAVYHGLHCVERLHHYMHQDHYYKDLSDNDFRLLKHHTEHCLDWLRHHPYPVARDHGKHKCVKWEPLENWMGQRSFDPFEHDLLRHPIYGNPYNSSEHHADLGIVDKI
;
A
#
# COMPACT_ATOMS: atom_id res chain seq x y z
N MET A 1 -89.75 -29.89 -51.17
CA MET A 1 -88.56 -30.53 -51.79
C MET A 1 -88.54 -30.15 -53.25
N ALA A 2 -87.60 -29.30 -53.68
CA ALA A 2 -87.46 -28.95 -55.09
C ALA A 2 -85.97 -28.68 -55.38
N LYS A 3 -85.46 -29.35 -56.41
CA LYS A 3 -84.13 -29.13 -56.99
C LYS A 3 -84.24 -29.36 -58.51
N TYR A 4 -83.35 -28.66 -59.23
CA TYR A 4 -83.06 -28.63 -60.69
C TYR A 4 -83.90 -27.63 -61.51
N THR A 5 -83.35 -26.45 -61.87
CA THR A 5 -82.52 -26.08 -63.07
C THR A 5 -83.26 -26.31 -64.39
N SER A 6 -83.19 -25.49 -65.42
CA SER A 6 -82.47 -24.26 -65.80
C SER A 6 -83.28 -23.65 -66.94
N LEU A 7 -83.14 -22.35 -67.26
CA LEU A 7 -83.18 -21.89 -68.66
C LEU A 7 -82.69 -20.44 -68.79
N ASP A 8 -82.10 -20.25 -69.96
CA ASP A 8 -81.34 -19.17 -70.57
C ASP A 8 -82.13 -17.87 -70.79
N MET A 9 -81.46 -16.72 -70.82
CA MET A 9 -81.94 -15.50 -71.48
C MET A 9 -80.85 -14.41 -71.59
N GLY A 10 -80.37 -14.20 -72.82
CA GLY A 10 -80.31 -12.86 -73.45
C GLY A 10 -79.03 -12.03 -73.34
N GLU A 11 -78.31 -11.91 -74.46
CA GLU A 11 -77.48 -10.74 -74.89
C GLU A 11 -78.31 -9.43 -74.84
N LEU A 12 -77.86 -8.18 -74.64
CA LEU A 12 -76.62 -7.38 -74.68
C LEU A 12 -77.01 -5.99 -74.01
N PRO A 13 -76.12 -5.08 -73.53
CA PRO A 13 -75.13 -4.40 -74.38
C PRO A 13 -73.77 -4.07 -73.74
N ASP A 14 -72.84 -3.84 -74.67
CA ASP A 14 -71.47 -3.37 -74.55
C ASP A 14 -71.38 -2.00 -73.84
N THR A 15 -70.59 -1.92 -72.77
CA THR A 15 -70.16 -0.66 -72.14
C THR A 15 -68.65 -0.70 -71.94
N ASN A 16 -67.93 -0.57 -73.05
CA ASN A 16 -66.57 -0.04 -73.04
C ASN A 16 -66.64 1.45 -72.68
N ASP A 17 -66.53 1.79 -71.39
CA ASP A 17 -66.09 3.10 -70.91
C ASP A 17 -65.61 2.97 -69.45
N CYS A 18 -64.41 2.41 -69.29
CA CYS A 18 -63.58 2.65 -68.10
C CYS A 18 -62.41 3.53 -68.54
N GLU A 19 -62.68 4.83 -68.64
CA GLU A 19 -61.63 5.84 -68.74
C GLU A 19 -60.70 5.75 -67.52
N SER A 20 -59.41 5.77 -67.81
CA SER A 20 -58.32 5.73 -66.86
C SER A 20 -58.39 6.89 -65.85
N ILE A 21 -58.60 6.58 -64.57
CA ILE A 21 -58.16 7.46 -63.48
C ILE A 21 -56.85 6.88 -62.93
N ASN A 22 -55.79 6.97 -63.73
CA ASN A 22 -54.42 6.99 -63.19
C ASN A 22 -54.16 8.41 -62.68
N GLY A 23 -54.84 8.77 -61.60
CA GLY A 23 -54.56 9.96 -60.82
C GLY A 23 -53.98 9.53 -59.49
N SER A 24 -52.65 9.42 -59.39
CA SER A 24 -51.99 9.48 -58.09
C SER A 24 -52.12 10.90 -57.56
N VAL A 25 -53.31 11.27 -57.09
CA VAL A 25 -53.46 12.43 -56.22
C VAL A 25 -53.00 11.95 -54.85
N SER A 26 -51.70 12.05 -54.60
CA SER A 26 -51.22 12.05 -53.22
C SER A 26 -51.87 13.24 -52.55
N ASP A 27 -52.87 12.98 -51.71
CA ASP A 27 -53.56 14.01 -50.96
C ASP A 27 -52.49 14.73 -50.09
N PRO A 28 -52.15 16.00 -50.38
CA PRO A 28 -51.05 16.70 -49.73
C PRO A 28 -51.24 16.76 -48.21
N LEU A 29 -52.49 16.71 -47.76
CA LEU A 29 -52.83 16.66 -46.35
C LEU A 29 -52.40 15.33 -45.72
N VAL A 30 -52.69 14.20 -46.38
CA VAL A 30 -52.35 12.85 -45.90
C VAL A 30 -50.84 12.63 -45.90
N GLU A 31 -50.14 13.13 -46.93
CA GLU A 31 -48.67 13.09 -47.01
C GLU A 31 -48.00 13.98 -45.93
N SER A 32 -48.58 15.15 -45.65
CA SER A 32 -48.08 16.02 -44.57
C SER A 32 -48.31 15.42 -43.19
N HIS A 33 -49.47 14.80 -42.94
CA HIS A 33 -49.81 14.15 -41.68
C HIS A 33 -48.93 12.92 -41.43
N THR A 34 -48.67 12.11 -42.45
CA THR A 34 -47.77 10.95 -42.35
C THR A 34 -46.30 11.37 -42.16
N GLN A 35 -45.83 12.42 -42.84
CA GLN A 35 -44.51 13.00 -42.59
C GLN A 35 -44.36 13.59 -41.18
N ALA A 36 -45.38 14.29 -40.66
CA ALA A 36 -45.39 14.84 -39.31
C ALA A 36 -45.38 13.73 -38.24
N HIS A 37 -46.17 12.67 -38.42
CA HIS A 37 -46.14 11.49 -37.54
C HIS A 37 -44.79 10.77 -37.57
N ARG A 38 -44.18 10.63 -38.74
CA ARG A 38 -42.87 9.99 -38.90
C ARG A 38 -41.75 10.81 -38.25
N ARG A 39 -41.79 12.15 -38.38
CA ARG A 39 -40.87 13.08 -37.70
C ARG A 39 -41.04 13.03 -36.18
N SER A 40 -42.28 13.06 -35.67
CA SER A 40 -42.59 12.93 -34.23
C SER A 40 -42.09 11.61 -33.65
N ARG A 41 -42.30 10.49 -34.36
CA ARG A 41 -41.81 9.17 -33.94
C ARG A 41 -40.28 9.09 -33.96
N GLN A 42 -39.62 9.60 -35.00
CA GLN A 42 -38.16 9.68 -35.07
C GLN A 42 -37.57 10.57 -33.97
N GLN A 43 -38.21 11.69 -33.64
CA GLN A 43 -37.79 12.58 -32.57
C GLN A 43 -37.91 11.91 -31.20
N LYS A 44 -39.01 11.20 -30.93
CA LYS A 44 -39.16 10.38 -29.71
C LYS A 44 -38.09 9.29 -29.62
N THR A 45 -37.83 8.55 -30.70
CA THR A 45 -36.78 7.51 -30.71
C THR A 45 -35.39 8.11 -30.48
N ARG A 46 -35.09 9.28 -31.05
CA ARG A 46 -33.83 10.00 -30.80
C ARG A 46 -33.71 10.42 -29.34
N ILE A 47 -34.77 10.96 -28.74
CA ILE A 47 -34.79 11.34 -27.33
C ILE A 47 -34.51 10.10 -26.46
N TYR A 48 -35.25 9.01 -26.65
CA TYR A 48 -35.02 7.77 -25.90
C TYR A 48 -33.60 7.22 -26.08
N ALA A 49 -33.08 7.23 -27.31
CA ALA A 49 -31.71 6.81 -27.57
C ALA A 49 -30.70 7.71 -26.86
N THR A 50 -30.84 9.04 -26.93
CA THR A 50 -29.95 9.98 -26.22
C THR A 50 -30.03 9.83 -24.71
N THR A 51 -31.23 9.63 -24.14
CA THR A 51 -31.41 9.38 -22.71
C THR A 51 -30.77 8.05 -22.29
N ALA A 52 -30.94 6.98 -23.07
CA ALA A 52 -30.31 5.69 -22.79
C ALA A 52 -28.77 5.77 -22.85
N HIS A 53 -28.20 6.47 -23.83
CA HIS A 53 -26.75 6.68 -23.90
C HIS A 53 -26.24 7.54 -22.74
N ALA A 54 -26.97 8.59 -22.37
CA ALA A 54 -26.61 9.42 -21.22
C ALA A 54 -26.61 8.62 -19.91
N LEU A 55 -27.61 7.74 -19.70
CA LEU A 55 -27.68 6.85 -18.55
C LEU A 55 -26.53 5.83 -18.54
N LEU A 56 -26.18 5.26 -19.70
CA LEU A 56 -25.03 4.34 -19.81
C LEU A 56 -23.71 5.05 -19.51
N ILE A 57 -23.51 6.28 -20.00
CA ILE A 57 -22.32 7.07 -19.68
C ILE A 57 -22.25 7.37 -18.19
N ALA A 58 -23.36 7.80 -17.58
CA ALA A 58 -23.41 8.06 -16.14
C ALA A 58 -23.08 6.80 -15.32
N LEU A 59 -23.64 5.65 -15.71
CA LEU A 59 -23.33 4.37 -15.07
C LEU A 59 -21.83 4.00 -15.21
N ASN A 60 -21.25 4.18 -16.39
CA ASN A 60 -19.83 3.90 -16.60
C ASN A 60 -18.92 4.84 -15.80
N VAL A 61 -19.30 6.12 -15.67
CA VAL A 61 -18.57 7.08 -14.81
C VAL A 61 -18.63 6.65 -13.35
N VAL A 62 -19.81 6.24 -12.85
CA VAL A 62 -19.95 5.73 -11.47
C VAL A 62 -19.09 4.48 -11.28
N ILE A 63 -19.18 3.51 -12.19
CA ILE A 63 -18.34 2.29 -12.12
C ILE A 63 -16.85 2.64 -12.14
N CYS A 64 -16.42 3.56 -13.00
CA CYS A 64 -15.02 3.99 -13.04
C CYS A 64 -14.60 4.66 -11.74
N VAL A 65 -15.42 5.57 -11.17
CA VAL A 65 -15.12 6.23 -9.90
C VAL A 65 -15.03 5.21 -8.77
N GLU A 66 -16.02 4.34 -8.63
CA GLU A 66 -16.03 3.27 -7.61
C GLU A 66 -14.86 2.30 -7.79
N TYR A 67 -14.51 1.95 -9.04
CA TYR A 67 -13.36 1.11 -9.33
C TYR A 67 -12.03 1.80 -9.00
N THR A 68 -11.89 3.10 -9.29
CA THR A 68 -10.70 3.87 -8.91
C THR A 68 -10.60 4.03 -7.40
N ASN A 69 -11.72 4.24 -6.69
CA ASN A 69 -11.76 4.27 -5.24
C ASN A 69 -11.43 2.90 -4.63
N TRP A 70 -11.93 1.82 -5.23
CA TRP A 70 -11.64 0.45 -4.81
C TRP A 70 -10.17 0.11 -5.01
N ILE A 71 -9.60 0.40 -6.18
CA ILE A 71 -8.16 0.27 -6.46
C ILE A 71 -7.36 1.10 -5.47
N ALA A 72 -7.67 2.40 -5.31
CA ALA A 72 -6.98 3.27 -4.37
C ALA A 72 -7.04 2.69 -2.96
N SER A 73 -8.21 2.22 -2.51
CA SER A 73 -8.35 1.56 -1.20
C SER A 73 -7.46 0.30 -1.09
N ARG A 74 -7.31 -0.49 -2.15
CA ARG A 74 -6.46 -1.70 -2.14
C ARG A 74 -4.96 -1.39 -2.17
N TYR A 75 -4.54 -0.33 -2.84
CA TYR A 75 -3.12 0.08 -2.90
C TYR A 75 -2.70 0.93 -1.70
N SER A 76 -3.64 1.64 -1.06
CA SER A 76 -3.39 2.39 0.18
C SER A 76 -3.41 1.51 1.42
N HIS A 77 -4.11 0.38 1.37
CA HIS A 77 -4.20 -0.56 2.48
C HIS A 77 -3.41 -1.81 2.11
N GLY A 78 -2.11 -1.81 2.46
CA GLY A 78 -1.39 -3.06 2.73
C GLY A 78 -2.17 -3.94 3.73
N PRO A 79 -1.72 -5.18 4.00
CA PRO A 79 -2.42 -6.09 4.91
C PRO A 79 -2.87 -5.35 6.15
N GLN A 80 -4.10 -5.58 6.62
CA GLN A 80 -4.69 -4.91 7.80
C GLN A 80 -3.88 -5.26 9.06
N TYR A 81 -2.68 -4.71 9.18
CA TYR A 81 -1.93 -4.68 10.42
C TYR A 81 -2.68 -3.77 11.37
N ALA A 82 -2.67 -4.14 12.65
CA ALA A 82 -3.30 -3.42 13.74
C ALA A 82 -3.05 -1.91 13.67
N SER A 83 -3.97 -1.13 14.27
CA SER A 83 -3.83 0.31 14.41
C SER A 83 -2.41 0.65 14.86
N SER A 84 -1.71 1.48 14.09
CA SER A 84 -0.35 1.93 14.40
C SER A 84 -0.34 3.46 14.34
N PRO A 85 0.23 4.14 15.36
CA PRO A 85 0.24 5.61 15.41
C PRO A 85 1.10 6.24 14.30
N VAL A 86 1.88 5.42 13.59
CA VAL A 86 2.76 5.82 12.48
C VAL A 86 2.04 5.73 11.13
N ARG A 87 0.89 5.06 11.05
CA ARG A 87 0.24 4.75 9.76
C ARG A 87 -0.11 5.99 8.94
N ASP A 88 -0.64 7.02 9.59
CA ASP A 88 -1.20 8.20 8.92
C ASP A 88 -0.13 9.23 8.51
N ILE A 89 1.11 9.07 8.98
CA ILE A 89 2.22 9.97 8.67
C ILE A 89 3.13 9.45 7.55
N ILE A 90 3.02 8.17 7.18
CA ILE A 90 3.90 7.55 6.19
C ILE A 90 3.56 8.10 4.80
N GLY A 91 4.49 8.89 4.27
CA GLY A 91 4.52 9.30 2.88
C GLY A 91 5.40 8.38 2.03
N TYR A 92 5.20 8.42 0.71
CA TYR A 92 6.03 7.69 -0.23
C TYR A 92 6.55 8.61 -1.34
N GLU A 93 7.72 8.27 -1.87
CA GLU A 93 8.37 8.95 -2.98
C GLU A 93 9.00 7.93 -3.94
N GLU A 94 9.22 8.35 -5.20
CA GLU A 94 9.95 7.52 -6.16
C GLU A 94 11.44 7.85 -6.07
N ARG A 95 12.28 6.82 -5.88
CA ARG A 95 13.73 6.95 -5.97
C ARG A 95 14.34 5.78 -6.76
N PRO A 96 15.42 5.99 -7.51
CA PRO A 96 16.23 4.90 -8.04
C PRO A 96 16.98 4.20 -6.89
N PHE A 97 17.21 2.90 -6.99
CA PHE A 97 18.15 2.22 -6.10
C PHE A 97 19.57 2.36 -6.61
N GLU A 98 20.49 2.73 -5.72
CA GLU A 98 21.91 2.84 -6.02
C GLU A 98 22.63 1.51 -5.78
N LEU A 99 22.58 0.62 -6.78
CA LEU A 99 23.12 -0.74 -6.70
C LEU A 99 24.55 -0.86 -7.26
N SER A 100 25.23 0.26 -7.52
CA SER A 100 26.65 0.23 -7.93
C SER A 100 27.48 -0.60 -6.95
N ALA A 101 28.55 -1.26 -7.42
CA ALA A 101 29.37 -2.08 -6.53
C ALA A 101 30.05 -1.21 -5.46
N ILE A 102 30.12 -1.71 -4.22
CA ILE A 102 30.83 -1.04 -3.10
C ILE A 102 32.34 -1.20 -3.26
N PHE A 103 32.77 -2.37 -3.73
CA PHE A 103 34.16 -2.69 -3.97
C PHE A 103 34.40 -2.92 -5.47
N LEU A 104 35.56 -2.52 -5.94
CA LEU A 104 36.08 -2.86 -7.25
C LEU A 104 36.60 -4.31 -7.24
N SER A 105 36.90 -4.86 -8.41
CA SER A 105 37.37 -6.25 -8.55
C SER A 105 38.71 -6.52 -7.86
N ASP A 106 39.49 -5.47 -7.58
CA ASP A 106 40.75 -5.54 -6.84
C ASP A 106 40.58 -5.46 -5.31
N GLY A 107 39.33 -5.38 -4.83
CA GLY A 107 38.97 -5.28 -3.41
C GLY A 107 39.05 -3.86 -2.85
N THR A 108 39.42 -2.85 -3.64
CA THR A 108 39.41 -1.44 -3.19
C THR A 108 38.00 -0.87 -3.19
N MET A 109 37.76 0.16 -2.36
CA MET A 109 36.48 0.88 -2.37
C MET A 109 36.24 1.57 -3.71
N ASN A 110 35.00 1.49 -4.19
CA ASN A 110 34.57 2.19 -5.39
C ASN A 110 34.45 3.72 -5.11
N PRO A 111 35.29 4.58 -5.73
CA PRO A 111 35.26 6.02 -5.48
C PRO A 111 33.98 6.69 -5.99
N ASP A 112 33.31 6.08 -6.96
CA ASP A 112 32.08 6.60 -7.57
C ASP A 112 30.82 6.21 -6.78
N LYS A 113 30.96 5.38 -5.74
CA LYS A 113 29.85 5.01 -4.86
C LYS A 113 29.91 5.77 -3.53
N PRO A 114 28.94 6.67 -3.22
CA PRO A 114 28.82 7.22 -1.89
C PRO A 114 28.46 6.10 -0.90
N THR A 115 29.38 5.80 0.00
CA THR A 115 29.22 4.76 1.03
C THR A 115 29.01 5.45 2.37
N ALA A 116 27.75 5.70 2.75
CA ALA A 116 27.45 6.21 4.09
C ALA A 116 27.29 5.07 5.12
N PHE A 117 26.77 3.92 4.70
CA PHE A 117 26.27 2.86 5.59
C PHE A 117 26.87 1.47 5.35
N ASN A 118 27.98 1.36 4.61
CA ASN A 118 28.63 0.08 4.30
C ASN A 118 30.15 0.22 4.05
N GLY A 119 30.84 -0.92 3.89
CA GLY A 119 32.29 -0.99 3.70
C GLY A 119 33.05 -1.16 5.01
N GLU A 120 34.35 -0.89 5.02
CA GLU A 120 35.19 -1.06 6.22
C GLU A 120 34.82 -0.08 7.35
N PRO A 121 35.05 -0.45 8.62
CA PRO A 121 34.82 0.42 9.78
C PRO A 121 35.55 1.76 9.65
N ARG A 122 34.83 2.85 9.88
CA ARG A 122 35.34 4.23 9.84
C ARG A 122 34.43 5.15 10.63
N ALA A 123 34.98 6.21 11.19
CA ALA A 123 34.24 7.14 12.05
C ALA A 123 33.02 7.76 11.34
N GLU A 124 33.12 8.04 10.04
CA GLU A 124 32.01 8.62 9.27
C GLU A 124 30.84 7.65 9.10
N LEU A 125 31.13 6.34 9.04
CA LEU A 125 30.12 5.29 8.96
C LEU A 125 29.40 5.11 10.30
N ASP A 126 30.15 5.11 11.40
CA ASP A 126 29.59 4.99 12.74
C ASP A 126 28.67 6.19 13.04
N ILE A 127 29.10 7.41 12.70
CA ILE A 127 28.29 8.64 12.83
C ILE A 127 27.02 8.56 11.96
N ALA A 128 27.12 8.01 10.75
CA ALA A 128 25.97 7.87 9.87
C ALA A 128 24.93 6.92 10.46
N TRP A 129 25.34 5.75 10.96
CA TRP A 129 24.45 4.80 11.62
C TRP A 129 23.86 5.35 12.92
N GLU A 130 24.68 5.99 13.77
CA GLU A 130 24.22 6.64 14.99
C GLU A 130 23.14 7.69 14.68
N SER A 131 23.39 8.56 13.70
CA SER A 131 22.43 9.57 13.25
C SER A 131 21.15 8.95 12.69
N LEU A 132 21.24 7.85 11.95
CA LEU A 132 20.07 7.17 11.40
C LEU A 132 19.22 6.52 12.51
N LEU A 133 19.84 5.96 13.54
CA LEU A 133 19.18 5.19 14.60
C LEU A 133 18.87 5.99 15.87
N GLN A 134 19.25 7.28 15.92
CA GLN A 134 19.13 8.13 17.11
C GLN A 134 17.72 8.17 17.75
N TYR A 135 16.66 7.96 16.95
CA TYR A 135 15.27 7.99 17.40
C TYR A 135 14.57 6.62 17.41
N GLN A 136 15.33 5.52 17.42
CA GLN A 136 14.76 4.16 17.31
C GLN A 136 13.84 3.75 18.47
N ASN A 137 14.00 4.39 19.63
CA ASN A 137 13.23 4.11 20.85
C ASN A 137 12.21 5.23 21.06
N VAL A 138 10.92 4.90 21.13
CA VAL A 138 9.82 5.87 21.24
C VAL A 138 8.86 5.56 22.37
N LYS A 139 8.27 6.62 22.90
CA LYS A 139 7.16 6.55 23.86
C LYS A 139 5.83 6.38 23.13
N ILE A 140 5.12 5.30 23.42
CA ILE A 140 3.78 5.00 22.90
C ILE A 140 2.74 5.31 23.99
N GLN A 141 1.70 6.06 23.64
CA GLN A 141 0.65 6.42 24.59
C GLN A 141 -0.32 5.25 24.83
N PRO A 142 -0.97 5.17 26.01
CA PRO A 142 -1.86 4.05 26.36
C PRO A 142 -3.01 3.81 25.36
N ASP A 143 -3.56 4.88 24.78
CA ASP A 143 -4.64 4.83 23.79
C ASP A 143 -4.17 4.40 22.39
N GLU A 144 -2.85 4.45 22.13
CA GLU A 144 -2.22 4.05 20.88
C GLU A 144 -1.82 2.56 20.85
N LEU A 145 -1.90 1.85 21.98
CA LEU A 145 -1.47 0.44 22.10
C LEU A 145 -2.29 -0.53 21.24
N GLY A 146 -3.51 -0.16 20.87
CA GLY A 146 -4.39 -0.97 20.01
C GLY A 146 -4.57 -2.39 20.56
N GLN A 147 -4.22 -3.40 19.74
CA GLN A 147 -4.37 -4.82 20.08
C GLN A 147 -3.44 -5.29 21.21
N PHE A 148 -2.39 -4.53 21.53
CA PHE A 148 -1.45 -4.88 22.58
C PHE A 148 -1.93 -4.43 23.97
N SER A 149 -3.03 -3.67 24.04
CA SER A 149 -3.62 -3.24 25.30
C SER A 149 -3.92 -4.44 26.21
N GLY A 150 -3.38 -4.41 27.44
CA GLY A 150 -3.51 -5.49 28.41
C GLY A 150 -2.48 -6.63 28.27
N ASN A 151 -1.45 -6.49 27.44
CA ASN A 151 -0.31 -7.40 27.44
C ASN A 151 0.65 -7.09 28.60
N ASP A 152 0.90 -8.08 29.45
CA ASP A 152 1.78 -7.98 30.63
C ASP A 152 3.27 -7.79 30.28
N ASP A 153 3.66 -8.06 29.03
CA ASP A 153 5.03 -7.85 28.52
C ASP A 153 5.30 -6.38 28.16
N LEU A 154 4.30 -5.49 28.22
CA LEU A 154 4.48 -4.08 27.92
C LEU A 154 5.29 -3.38 29.01
N VAL A 155 6.38 -2.73 28.61
CA VAL A 155 7.24 -1.97 29.51
C VAL A 155 6.76 -0.52 29.58
N MET A 156 6.11 -0.16 30.69
CA MET A 156 5.80 1.23 31.00
C MET A 156 7.04 1.92 31.57
N LEU A 157 7.30 3.15 31.12
CA LEU A 157 8.37 3.97 31.67
C LEU A 157 8.05 4.34 33.13
N SER A 158 9.07 4.36 33.98
CA SER A 158 8.90 4.56 35.44
C SER A 158 8.32 5.94 35.80
N ASP A 159 8.48 6.93 34.93
CA ASP A 159 7.90 8.27 35.04
C ASP A 159 6.41 8.32 34.63
N GLY A 160 5.85 7.22 34.14
CA GLY A 160 4.48 7.11 33.67
C GLY A 160 4.22 7.83 32.34
N SER A 161 5.25 8.27 31.62
CA SER A 161 5.11 9.07 30.39
C SER A 161 4.64 8.29 29.16
N GLY A 162 4.65 6.96 29.24
CA GLY A 162 4.17 6.07 28.17
C GLY A 162 4.80 4.68 28.26
N TYR A 163 4.61 3.92 27.19
CA TYR A 163 5.20 2.59 27.02
C TYR A 163 6.39 2.65 26.06
N PHE A 164 7.42 1.88 26.37
CA PHE A 164 8.55 1.68 25.47
C PHE A 164 8.10 0.93 24.21
N GLY A 165 8.49 1.43 23.04
CA GLY A 165 8.34 0.73 21.77
C GLY A 165 9.37 1.16 20.74
N THR A 166 9.46 0.37 19.67
CA THR A 166 10.29 0.63 18.50
C THR A 166 9.48 0.38 17.25
N VAL A 167 9.58 1.28 16.27
CA VAL A 167 8.96 1.07 14.96
C VAL A 167 9.75 0.00 14.20
N ALA A 168 9.04 -0.97 13.62
CA ALA A 168 9.63 -2.14 12.98
C ALA A 168 10.78 -1.81 12.00
N VAL A 169 10.68 -0.72 11.23
CA VAL A 169 11.73 -0.33 10.29
C VAL A 169 13.06 0.02 11.00
N TYR A 170 13.01 0.69 12.16
CA TYR A 170 14.19 1.00 12.95
C TYR A 170 14.79 -0.25 13.57
N HIS A 171 13.96 -1.20 14.02
CA HIS A 171 14.47 -2.50 14.48
C HIS A 171 15.17 -3.26 13.34
N GLY A 172 14.62 -3.23 12.13
CA GLY A 172 15.27 -3.79 10.95
C GLY A 172 16.60 -3.13 10.61
N LEU A 173 16.68 -1.80 10.68
CA LEU A 173 17.92 -1.05 10.47
C LEU A 173 18.97 -1.37 11.53
N HIS A 174 18.58 -1.44 12.82
CA HIS A 174 19.44 -1.89 13.91
C HIS A 174 20.00 -3.30 13.67
N CYS A 175 19.17 -4.22 13.17
CA CYS A 175 19.63 -5.56 12.80
C CYS A 175 20.66 -5.53 11.67
N VAL A 176 20.49 -4.65 10.67
CA VAL A 176 21.43 -4.49 9.55
C VAL A 176 22.77 -3.91 10.04
N GLU A 177 22.75 -2.89 10.88
CA GLU A 177 23.96 -2.34 11.52
C GLU A 177 24.69 -3.40 12.33
N ARG A 178 23.97 -4.16 13.17
CA ARG A 178 24.58 -5.24 13.97
C ARG A 178 25.21 -6.33 13.13
N LEU A 179 24.61 -6.67 11.99
CA LEU A 179 25.23 -7.61 11.05
C LEU A 179 26.53 -7.08 10.47
N HIS A 180 26.59 -5.79 10.15
CA HIS A 180 27.84 -5.13 9.76
C HIS A 180 28.88 -5.21 10.87
N HIS A 181 28.54 -4.83 12.10
CA HIS A 181 29.48 -4.93 13.23
C HIS A 181 29.95 -6.37 13.48
N TYR A 182 29.07 -7.36 13.31
CA TYR A 182 29.42 -8.78 13.44
C TYR A 182 30.40 -9.25 12.34
N MET A 183 30.22 -8.80 11.09
CA MET A 183 31.19 -9.06 10.01
C MET A 183 32.58 -8.48 10.33
N HIS A 184 32.62 -7.37 11.08
CA HIS A 184 33.84 -6.70 11.52
C HIS A 184 34.08 -6.88 13.03
N GLN A 185 33.78 -8.06 13.58
CA GLN A 185 33.88 -8.36 15.00
C GLN A 185 35.27 -8.07 15.61
N ASP A 186 36.34 -8.24 14.85
CA ASP A 186 37.71 -7.95 15.31
C ASP A 186 37.93 -6.46 15.59
N HIS A 187 37.11 -5.59 14.99
CA HIS A 187 37.11 -4.14 15.21
C HIS A 187 36.15 -3.74 16.33
N TYR A 188 34.89 -4.18 16.26
CA TYR A 188 33.83 -3.73 17.16
C TYR A 188 33.74 -4.51 18.49
N TYR A 189 34.26 -5.73 18.53
CA TYR A 189 34.05 -6.68 19.64
C TYR A 189 35.33 -7.38 20.12
N LYS A 190 36.48 -6.74 19.91
CA LYS A 190 37.82 -7.32 20.16
C LYS A 190 38.03 -7.88 21.57
N ASP A 191 37.42 -7.25 22.57
CA ASP A 191 37.69 -7.50 23.99
C ASP A 191 36.49 -8.13 24.73
N LEU A 192 35.55 -8.76 24.01
CA LEU A 192 34.41 -9.44 24.64
C LEU A 192 34.85 -10.70 25.39
N SER A 193 34.20 -10.96 26.53
CA SER A 193 34.33 -12.26 27.21
C SER A 193 33.64 -13.36 26.40
N ASP A 194 33.97 -14.63 26.68
CA ASP A 194 33.31 -15.77 26.02
C ASP A 194 31.79 -15.75 26.20
N ASN A 195 31.31 -15.29 27.37
CA ASN A 195 29.88 -15.18 27.63
C ASN A 195 29.24 -14.05 26.82
N ASP A 196 29.87 -12.88 26.76
CA ASP A 196 29.35 -11.74 26.01
C ASP A 196 29.37 -12.01 24.51
N PHE A 197 30.39 -12.70 24.03
CA PHE A 197 30.46 -13.15 22.64
C PHE A 197 29.35 -14.15 22.31
N ARG A 198 29.03 -15.05 23.24
CA ARG A 198 27.89 -15.98 23.09
C ARG A 198 26.56 -15.21 23.02
N LEU A 199 26.36 -14.22 23.88
CA LEU A 199 25.15 -13.37 23.87
C LEU A 199 25.04 -12.57 22.57
N LEU A 200 26.15 -11.98 22.12
CA LEU A 200 26.24 -11.31 20.82
C LEU A 200 25.77 -12.23 19.70
N LYS A 201 26.29 -13.46 19.63
CA LYS A 201 25.90 -14.44 18.61
C LYS A 201 24.42 -14.78 18.67
N HIS A 202 23.86 -15.02 19.86
CA HIS A 202 22.43 -15.29 20.00
C HIS A 202 21.57 -14.15 19.49
N HIS A 203 21.98 -12.91 19.78
CA HIS A 203 21.27 -11.74 19.29
C HIS A 203 21.42 -11.59 17.77
N THR A 204 22.60 -11.88 17.18
CA THR A 204 22.78 -11.89 15.73
C THR A 204 21.85 -12.90 15.04
N GLU A 205 21.66 -14.10 15.61
CA GLU A 205 20.69 -15.08 15.11
C GLU A 205 19.24 -14.56 15.18
N HIS A 206 18.88 -13.86 16.28
CA HIS A 206 17.60 -13.19 16.39
C HIS A 206 17.40 -12.13 15.29
N CYS A 207 18.43 -11.30 15.03
CA CYS A 207 18.40 -10.31 13.96
C CYS A 207 18.18 -10.96 12.59
N LEU A 208 18.87 -12.07 12.30
CA LEU A 208 18.72 -12.81 11.05
C LEU A 208 17.30 -13.36 10.89
N ASP A 209 16.72 -13.96 11.94
CA ASP A 209 15.35 -14.47 11.88
C ASP A 209 14.31 -13.35 11.75
N TRP A 210 14.54 -12.21 12.40
CA TRP A 210 13.68 -11.03 12.26
C TRP A 210 13.70 -10.50 10.82
N LEU A 211 14.89 -10.31 10.23
CA LEU A 211 15.06 -9.85 8.85
C LEU A 211 14.44 -10.81 7.84
N ARG A 212 14.55 -12.13 8.08
CA ARG A 212 13.94 -13.17 7.24
C ARG A 212 12.41 -13.08 7.19
N HIS A 213 11.77 -12.72 8.29
CA HIS A 213 10.32 -12.58 8.36
C HIS A 213 9.81 -11.25 7.76
N HIS A 214 10.69 -10.28 7.49
CA HIS A 214 10.29 -9.00 6.92
C HIS A 214 10.06 -9.14 5.40
N PRO A 215 8.82 -9.00 4.90
CA PRO A 215 8.53 -9.24 3.49
C PRO A 215 9.03 -8.07 2.63
N TYR A 216 10.06 -8.30 1.80
CA TYR A 216 10.41 -7.41 0.69
C TYR A 216 10.47 -8.19 -0.63
N PRO A 217 9.33 -8.51 -1.29
CA PRO A 217 9.36 -8.96 -2.67
C PRO A 217 9.49 -7.73 -3.58
N VAL A 218 10.70 -7.19 -3.72
CA VAL A 218 11.00 -6.15 -4.73
C VAL A 218 11.73 -6.80 -5.90
N ALA A 219 11.19 -6.66 -7.12
CA ALA A 219 11.72 -7.27 -8.34
C ALA A 219 12.39 -6.25 -9.27
N ARG A 220 13.51 -6.66 -9.88
CA ARG A 220 14.34 -6.02 -10.91
C ARG A 220 14.86 -4.61 -10.57
N ASP A 221 15.88 -4.61 -9.73
CA ASP A 221 17.15 -3.85 -9.63
C ASP A 221 17.31 -2.50 -10.37
N HIS A 222 16.71 -2.30 -11.56
CA HIS A 222 16.86 -1.10 -12.39
C HIS A 222 15.58 -0.24 -12.52
N GLY A 223 14.49 -0.62 -11.86
CA GLY A 223 13.24 0.15 -11.84
C GLY A 223 13.28 1.34 -10.88
N LYS A 224 12.39 2.32 -11.09
CA LYS A 224 12.02 3.26 -10.02
C LYS A 224 11.20 2.52 -8.98
N HIS A 225 11.56 2.67 -7.72
CA HIS A 225 10.87 2.03 -6.62
C HIS A 225 10.13 3.07 -5.78
N LYS A 226 9.01 2.64 -5.19
CA LYS A 226 8.25 3.43 -4.23
C LYS A 226 8.90 3.27 -2.86
N CYS A 227 9.66 4.27 -2.45
CA CYS A 227 10.36 4.34 -1.16
C CYS A 227 9.54 5.13 -0.14
N VAL A 228 9.78 4.90 1.15
CA VAL A 228 9.21 5.70 2.24
C VAL A 228 9.89 7.07 2.26
N LYS A 229 9.10 8.14 2.44
CA LYS A 229 9.63 9.47 2.77
C LYS A 229 10.03 9.47 4.24
N TRP A 230 11.33 9.63 4.50
CA TRP A 230 11.88 9.52 5.85
C TRP A 230 11.54 10.71 6.75
N GLU A 231 11.57 11.94 6.24
CA GLU A 231 11.39 13.16 7.04
C GLU A 231 10.11 13.17 7.92
N PRO A 232 8.89 12.84 7.41
CA PRO A 232 7.71 12.77 8.27
C PRO A 232 7.82 11.75 9.41
N LEU A 233 8.43 10.59 9.11
CA LEU A 233 8.65 9.53 10.10
C LEU A 233 9.67 9.98 11.14
N GLU A 234 10.83 10.49 10.71
CA GLU A 234 11.89 10.99 11.58
C GLU A 234 11.40 12.08 12.53
N ASN A 235 10.61 13.04 12.03
CA ASN A 235 10.02 14.08 12.85
C ASN A 235 9.08 13.52 13.92
N TRP A 236 8.26 12.52 13.58
CA TRP A 236 7.36 11.87 14.53
C TRP A 236 8.12 11.07 15.58
N MET A 237 9.16 10.34 15.16
CA MET A 237 10.04 9.57 16.05
C MET A 237 10.79 10.48 17.00
N GLY A 238 11.42 11.55 16.49
CA GLY A 238 12.20 12.50 17.28
C GLY A 238 11.40 13.15 18.40
N GLN A 239 10.14 13.52 18.14
CA GLN A 239 9.23 14.08 19.16
C GLN A 239 8.90 13.11 20.31
N ARG A 240 9.05 11.81 20.08
CA ARG A 240 8.70 10.74 21.03
C ARG A 240 9.91 9.99 21.55
N SER A 241 11.08 10.33 21.02
CA SER A 241 12.30 9.62 21.33
C SER A 241 12.73 9.84 22.77
N PHE A 242 13.42 8.85 23.32
CA PHE A 242 14.01 8.93 24.65
C PHE A 242 15.24 8.04 24.73
N ASP A 243 16.12 8.34 25.69
CA ASP A 243 17.28 7.51 25.98
C ASP A 243 16.85 6.32 26.87
N PRO A 244 16.86 5.07 26.36
CA PRO A 244 16.51 3.92 27.19
C PRO A 244 17.54 3.65 28.29
N PHE A 245 18.77 4.18 28.17
CA PHE A 245 19.87 4.01 29.11
C PHE A 245 19.86 5.03 30.26
N GLU A 246 18.88 5.92 30.28
CA GLU A 246 18.62 6.76 31.45
C GLU A 246 18.33 5.85 32.66
N HIS A 247 19.12 6.02 33.72
CA HIS A 247 19.04 5.17 34.91
C HIS A 247 17.63 5.22 35.52
N ASP A 248 17.14 4.06 35.92
CA ASP A 248 15.81 3.85 36.52
C ASP A 248 14.60 4.19 35.63
N LEU A 249 14.78 4.65 34.38
CA LEU A 249 13.67 4.97 33.49
C LEU A 249 12.99 3.69 32.93
N LEU A 250 13.79 2.73 32.47
CA LEU A 250 13.29 1.47 31.90
C LEU A 250 13.24 0.40 32.99
N ARG A 251 12.04 -0.10 33.31
CA ARG A 251 11.84 -1.14 34.33
C ARG A 251 10.82 -2.16 33.84
N HIS A 252 11.25 -3.40 33.64
CA HIS A 252 10.37 -4.46 33.15
C HIS A 252 9.41 -4.91 34.27
N PRO A 253 8.11 -5.11 34.01
CA PRO A 253 7.13 -5.49 35.03
C PRO A 253 7.46 -6.84 35.70
N ILE A 254 7.94 -7.81 34.92
CA ILE A 254 8.35 -9.15 35.40
C ILE A 254 9.81 -9.18 35.87
N TYR A 255 10.77 -8.75 35.03
CA TYR A 255 12.20 -8.92 35.30
C TYR A 255 12.86 -7.78 36.11
N GLY A 256 12.15 -6.68 36.37
CA GLY A 256 12.66 -5.57 37.18
C GLY A 256 13.58 -4.60 36.42
N ASN A 257 14.50 -3.96 37.14
CA ASN A 257 15.40 -2.95 36.57
C ASN A 257 16.57 -3.67 35.84
N PRO A 258 16.75 -3.47 34.52
CA PRO A 258 17.82 -4.10 33.74
C PRO A 258 19.23 -3.63 34.15
N TYR A 259 19.36 -2.53 34.88
CA TYR A 259 20.63 -1.97 35.34
C TYR A 259 21.06 -2.42 36.74
N ASN A 260 20.24 -3.21 37.45
CA ASN A 260 20.52 -3.63 38.82
C ASN A 260 21.40 -4.90 38.91
N SER A 261 21.72 -5.57 37.80
CA SER A 261 22.71 -6.64 37.81
C SER A 261 24.12 -6.05 37.86
N SER A 262 24.99 -6.63 38.68
CA SER A 262 26.44 -6.32 38.72
C SER A 262 27.19 -6.70 37.43
N GLU A 263 26.47 -7.17 36.41
CA GLU A 263 26.96 -7.51 35.09
C GLU A 263 26.29 -6.52 34.12
N HIS A 264 27.10 -5.76 33.38
CA HIS A 264 26.68 -4.83 32.34
C HIS A 264 26.07 -5.60 31.16
N HIS A 265 24.84 -6.09 31.30
CA HIS A 265 24.14 -6.70 30.19
C HIS A 265 23.32 -5.63 29.47
N ALA A 266 23.75 -5.27 28.27
CA ALA A 266 22.94 -4.53 27.30
C ALA A 266 21.83 -5.43 26.71
N ASP A 267 21.10 -6.15 27.57
CA ASP A 267 20.13 -7.19 27.23
C ASP A 267 18.74 -6.62 26.94
N LEU A 268 18.69 -5.58 26.12
CA LEU A 268 17.45 -5.18 25.45
C LEU A 268 17.19 -6.17 24.30
N GLY A 269 16.81 -7.41 24.61
CA GLY A 269 16.34 -8.37 23.59
C GLY A 269 16.56 -9.85 23.84
N ILE A 270 17.27 -10.27 24.88
CA ILE A 270 17.45 -11.69 25.20
C ILE A 270 16.48 -12.07 26.31
N VAL A 271 15.42 -12.79 25.95
CA VAL A 271 14.52 -13.41 26.92
C VAL A 271 15.12 -14.74 27.31
N ASP A 272 15.70 -14.83 28.52
CA ASP A 272 15.94 -16.12 29.18
C ASP A 272 14.58 -16.73 29.55
N LYS A 273 13.90 -17.32 28.57
CA LYS A 273 12.78 -18.24 28.87
C LYS A 273 13.36 -19.61 29.18
N ILE A 274 13.11 -20.05 30.42
CA ILE A 274 13.25 -21.41 30.94
C ILE A 274 12.63 -22.43 29.97
#